data_AF-A0A835PWJ0-F1
#
_entry.id   AF-A0A835PWJ0-F1
#
_cell.length_a   1.000
_cell.length_b   1.000
_cell.length_c   1.000
_cell.angle_alpha   90.00
_cell.angle_beta   90.00
_cell.angle_gamma   90.00
#
_symmetry.space_group_name_H-M   'P 1'
#
loop_
_entity.id
_entity.type
_entity.pdbx_description
1 polymer ?
#
loop_
_entity_poly.entity_id
_entity_poly.type
_entity_poly.pdbx_seq_one_letter_code
_entity_poly.pdbx_strand_id
1 'polypeptide(L)'
;MLLLEEGVSIVFSQWTALQMAIAEEGYSCSCDRKYQDLISSILSWFNQSKESLYIDDLENLLDDSLVHSFGVVTEDGSIEEVAEQLMIFHEDLLQGNHASIEKLRKAGSTTDVLSRSKQITLDNSN
;
A
#
# COMPACT_ATOMS: atom_id res chain seq x y z
N MET A 1 -14.74 -9.89 0.41
CA MET A 1 -13.81 -8.91 -0.19
C MET A 1 -13.22 -7.92 0.81
N LEU A 2 -13.73 -7.82 2.06
CA LEU A 2 -13.18 -6.90 3.08
C LEU A 2 -11.70 -7.17 3.44
N LEU A 3 -11.26 -8.44 3.37
CA LEU A 3 -9.88 -8.81 3.63
C LEU A 3 -8.92 -8.24 2.56
N LEU A 4 -9.35 -8.17 1.29
CA LEU A 4 -8.56 -7.59 0.21
C LEU A 4 -8.41 -6.08 0.38
N GLU A 5 -9.48 -5.40 0.75
CA GLU A 5 -9.41 -3.97 1.10
C GLU A 5 -8.48 -3.72 2.29
N GLU A 6 -8.57 -4.53 3.35
CA GLU A 6 -7.67 -4.44 4.51
C GLU A 6 -6.21 -4.68 4.11
N GLY A 7 -5.92 -5.73 3.33
CA GLY A 7 -4.57 -6.04 2.86
C GLY A 7 -3.99 -4.94 1.99
N VAL A 8 -4.75 -4.48 1.00
CA VAL A 8 -4.37 -3.39 0.09
C VAL A 8 -4.10 -2.11 0.87
N SER A 9 -4.97 -1.74 1.81
CA SER A 9 -4.77 -0.56 2.66
C SER A 9 -3.52 -0.66 3.53
N ILE A 10 -3.22 -1.84 4.08
CA ILE A 10 -2.01 -2.04 4.88
C ILE A 10 -0.75 -1.92 4.03
N VAL A 11 -0.74 -2.44 2.81
CA VAL A 11 0.40 -2.35 1.88
C VAL A 11 0.63 -0.90 1.47
N PHE A 12 -0.42 -0.18 1.09
CA PHE A 12 -0.32 1.23 0.74
C PHE A 12 0.12 2.12 1.92
N SER A 13 -0.31 1.81 3.14
CA SER A 13 0.13 2.53 4.34
C SER A 13 1.62 2.35 4.64
N GLN A 14 2.21 1.22 4.23
CA GLN A 14 3.65 0.95 4.38
C GLN A 14 4.49 1.52 3.24
N TRP A 15 3.86 1.85 2.12
CA TRP A 15 4.57 2.32 0.95
C TRP A 15 5.10 3.72 1.20
N THR A 16 6.38 3.80 1.54
CA THR A 16 7.02 5.05 1.96
C THR A 16 6.98 6.10 0.84
N ALA A 17 7.10 5.71 -0.42
CA ALA A 17 6.95 6.62 -1.56
C ALA A 17 5.57 7.29 -1.58
N LEU A 18 4.50 6.53 -1.36
CA LEU A 18 3.14 7.05 -1.27
C LEU A 18 2.95 7.96 -0.04
N GLN A 19 3.48 7.56 1.12
CA GLN A 19 3.39 8.38 2.33
C GLN A 19 4.16 9.70 2.19
N MET A 20 5.33 9.67 1.55
CA MET A 20 6.09 10.89 1.22
C MET A 20 5.35 11.76 0.21
N ALA A 21 4.71 11.16 -0.80
CA ALA A 21 3.86 11.87 -1.76
C ALA A 21 2.75 12.67 -1.06
N ILE A 22 2.04 12.01 -0.15
CA ILE A 22 0.96 12.61 0.65
C ILE A 22 1.52 13.74 1.54
N ALA A 23 2.71 13.53 2.12
CA ALA A 23 3.36 14.52 2.96
C ALA A 23 3.84 15.75 2.16
N GLU A 24 4.34 15.57 0.93
CA GLU A 24 4.69 16.66 0.01
C GLU A 24 3.47 17.42 -0.51
N GLU A 25 2.37 16.71 -0.79
CA GLU A 25 1.12 17.33 -1.26
C GLU A 25 0.47 18.19 -0.17
N GLY A 26 0.81 17.96 1.10
CA GLY A 26 0.62 18.86 2.23
C GLY A 26 -0.84 19.12 2.63
N TYR A 27 -1.25 18.61 3.81
CA TYR A 27 -2.49 18.92 4.57
C TYR A 27 -3.83 19.05 3.80
N SER A 28 -3.90 18.71 2.53
CA SER A 28 -5.09 18.89 1.71
C SER A 28 -5.99 17.67 1.89
N CYS A 29 -7.26 17.90 2.27
CA CYS A 29 -8.31 16.88 2.43
C CYS A 29 -8.53 15.96 1.22
N SER A 30 -7.84 16.19 0.11
CA SER A 30 -7.92 15.40 -1.11
C SER A 30 -7.06 14.12 -1.07
N CYS A 31 -6.07 14.01 -0.19
CA CYS A 31 -5.19 12.83 -0.14
C CYS A 31 -5.93 11.55 0.30
N ASP A 32 -6.79 11.65 1.32
CA ASP A 32 -7.66 10.54 1.75
C ASP A 32 -8.56 10.06 0.61
N ARG A 33 -9.11 10.99 -0.17
CA ARG A 33 -10.00 10.65 -1.29
C ARG A 33 -9.23 9.94 -2.40
N LYS A 34 -8.06 10.47 -2.79
CA LYS A 34 -7.16 9.83 -3.77
C LYS A 34 -6.73 8.44 -3.32
N TYR A 35 -6.42 8.27 -2.04
CA TYR A 35 -6.06 6.99 -1.45
C TYR A 35 -7.22 5.97 -1.53
N GLN A 36 -8.44 6.40 -1.19
CA GLN A 36 -9.63 5.53 -1.29
C GLN A 36 -9.99 5.21 -2.76
N ASP A 37 -9.81 6.16 -3.68
CA ASP A 37 -10.00 5.95 -5.12
C ASP A 37 -8.99 4.93 -5.67
N LEU A 38 -7.73 4.99 -5.21
CA LEU A 38 -6.68 4.01 -5.55
C LEU A 38 -7.06 2.60 -5.06
N ILE A 39 -7.43 2.45 -3.80
CA ILE A 39 -7.89 1.16 -3.24
C ILE A 39 -9.07 0.62 -4.06
N SER A 40 -10.07 1.47 -4.32
CA SER A 40 -11.26 1.08 -5.08
C SER A 40 -10.93 0.64 -6.50
N SER A 41 -9.96 1.29 -7.15
CA SER A 41 -9.49 0.95 -8.50
C SER A 41 -8.82 -0.43 -8.52
N ILE A 42 -7.95 -0.72 -7.55
CA ILE A 42 -7.30 -2.03 -7.40
C ILE A 42 -8.33 -3.13 -7.10
N LEU A 43 -9.26 -2.89 -6.18
CA LEU A 43 -10.33 -3.84 -5.86
C LEU A 43 -11.22 -4.13 -7.08
N SER A 44 -11.56 -3.09 -7.84
CA SER A 44 -12.32 -3.21 -9.08
C SER A 44 -11.57 -4.02 -10.12
N TRP A 45 -10.25 -3.80 -10.27
CA TRP A 45 -9.39 -4.57 -11.17
C TRP A 45 -9.36 -6.05 -10.77
N PHE A 46 -9.11 -6.37 -9.50
CA PHE A 46 -9.17 -7.75 -9.00
C PHE A 46 -10.53 -8.42 -9.26
N ASN A 47 -11.63 -7.67 -9.16
CA ASN A 47 -12.97 -8.22 -9.38
C ASN A 47 -13.34 -8.39 -10.87
N GLN A 48 -12.80 -7.52 -11.74
CA GLN A 48 -13.06 -7.55 -13.19
C GLN A 48 -12.20 -8.58 -13.92
N SER A 49 -10.98 -8.81 -13.47
CA SER A 49 -10.01 -9.71 -14.09
C SER A 49 -10.32 -11.17 -13.77
N LYS A 50 -11.32 -11.74 -14.45
CA LYS A 50 -11.80 -13.12 -14.27
C LYS A 50 -11.05 -14.20 -15.03
N GLU A 51 -10.15 -13.85 -15.96
CA GLU A 51 -9.52 -14.85 -16.86
C GLU A 51 -7.99 -14.94 -16.77
N SER A 52 -7.29 -13.88 -16.34
CA SER A 52 -5.84 -13.92 -16.12
C SER A 52 -5.36 -12.63 -15.44
N LEU A 53 -4.96 -12.74 -14.18
CA LEU A 53 -4.34 -11.66 -13.42
C LEU A 53 -2.82 -11.74 -13.65
N TYR A 54 -2.25 -10.79 -14.38
CA TYR A 54 -0.80 -10.68 -14.56
C TYR A 54 -0.22 -9.64 -13.61
N ILE A 55 0.96 -9.93 -13.07
CA ILE A 55 1.65 -9.01 -12.15
C ILE A 55 2.05 -7.74 -12.88
N ASP A 56 2.52 -7.83 -14.13
CA ASP A 56 2.85 -6.67 -14.96
C ASP A 56 1.67 -5.70 -15.15
N ASP A 57 0.45 -6.22 -15.32
CA ASP A 57 -0.75 -5.38 -15.44
C ASP A 57 -1.07 -4.66 -14.12
N LEU A 58 -0.82 -5.33 -12.98
CA LEU A 58 -1.00 -4.75 -11.66
C LEU A 58 0.07 -3.68 -11.37
N GLU A 59 1.32 -3.95 -11.72
CA GLU A 59 2.44 -2.99 -11.59
C GLU A 59 2.16 -1.73 -12.40
N ASN A 60 1.76 -1.89 -13.68
CA ASN A 60 1.44 -0.76 -14.54
C ASN A 60 0.21 0.03 -14.03
N LEU A 61 -0.79 -0.66 -13.47
CA LEU A 61 -1.93 0.00 -12.84
C LEU A 61 -1.53 0.79 -11.59
N LEU A 62 -0.64 0.24 -10.76
CA LEU A 62 -0.14 0.90 -9.55
C LEU A 62 0.69 2.13 -9.92
N ASP A 63 1.59 2.01 -10.90
CA ASP A 63 2.41 3.12 -11.40
C ASP A 63 1.52 4.23 -11.96
N ASP A 64 0.62 3.91 -12.90
CA ASP A 64 -0.29 4.90 -13.50
C ASP A 64 -1.15 5.57 -12.42
N SER A 65 -1.66 4.80 -11.46
CA SER A 65 -2.48 5.36 -10.39
C SER A 65 -1.69 6.26 -9.44
N LEU A 66 -0.43 5.94 -9.13
CA LEU A 66 0.47 6.80 -8.34
C LEU A 66 0.79 8.10 -9.08
N VAL A 67 1.13 8.01 -10.37
CA VAL A 67 1.44 9.17 -11.20
C VAL A 67 0.20 10.03 -11.42
N HIS A 68 -0.95 9.44 -11.69
CA HIS A 68 -2.20 10.16 -11.95
C HIS A 68 -2.79 10.77 -10.68
N SER A 69 -2.75 10.03 -9.57
CA SER A 69 -3.36 10.47 -8.30
C SER A 69 -2.41 11.35 -7.51
N PHE A 70 -1.16 10.97 -7.34
CA PHE A 70 -0.21 11.65 -6.45
C PHE A 70 0.90 12.39 -7.19
N GLY A 71 1.02 12.20 -8.51
CA GLY A 71 2.12 12.79 -9.28
C GLY A 71 3.48 12.19 -8.93
N VAL A 72 3.50 11.02 -8.28
CA VAL A 72 4.73 10.38 -7.81
C VAL A 72 5.10 9.21 -8.69
N VAL A 73 6.34 9.24 -9.16
CA VAL A 73 6.98 8.15 -9.90
C VAL A 73 7.89 7.43 -8.92
N THR A 74 7.73 6.12 -8.77
CA THR A 74 8.53 5.31 -7.84
C THR A 74 9.40 4.35 -8.64
N GLU A 75 10.70 4.65 -8.78
CA GLU A 75 11.66 3.80 -9.51
C GLU A 75 12.49 2.89 -8.59
N ASP A 76 12.11 2.77 -7.31
CA ASP A 76 12.85 2.03 -6.29
C ASP A 76 12.56 0.51 -6.31
N GLY A 77 11.78 0.03 -7.28
CA GLY A 77 11.30 -1.36 -7.37
C GLY A 77 10.22 -1.74 -6.35
N SER A 78 9.81 -0.80 -5.49
CA SER A 78 8.75 -1.03 -4.51
C SER A 78 7.39 -1.34 -5.15
N ILE A 79 7.16 -0.92 -6.40
CA ILE A 79 5.93 -1.23 -7.15
C ILE A 79 5.82 -2.75 -7.35
N GLU A 80 6.90 -3.40 -7.78
CA GLU A 80 6.97 -4.84 -8.04
C GLU A 80 6.76 -5.63 -6.73
N GLU A 81 7.40 -5.20 -5.64
CA GLU A 81 7.21 -5.82 -4.31
C GLU A 81 5.75 -5.69 -3.81
N VAL A 82 5.11 -4.55 -4.05
CA VAL A 82 3.70 -4.32 -3.67
C VAL A 82 2.78 -5.17 -4.52
N ALA A 83 3.00 -5.23 -5.84
CA ALA A 83 2.21 -6.03 -6.77
C ALA A 83 2.31 -7.53 -6.44
N GLU A 84 3.52 -8.03 -6.16
CA GLU A 84 3.75 -9.43 -5.77
C GLU A 84 2.98 -9.79 -4.49
N GLN A 85 3.07 -8.94 -3.46
CA GLN A 85 2.36 -9.16 -2.19
C GLN A 85 0.85 -9.21 -2.39
N LEU A 86 0.29 -8.34 -3.23
CA LEU A 86 -1.14 -8.32 -3.54
C LEU A 86 -1.59 -9.57 -4.29
N MET A 87 -0.79 -10.06 -5.24
CA MET A 87 -1.06 -11.30 -5.98
C MET A 87 -1.05 -12.52 -5.05
N ILE A 88 -0.01 -12.69 -4.25
CA ILE A 88 0.10 -13.78 -3.27
C ILE A 88 -1.08 -13.74 -2.32
N PHE A 89 -1.42 -12.54 -1.82
CA PHE A 89 -2.53 -12.35 -0.92
C PHE A 89 -3.88 -12.72 -1.56
N HIS A 90 -4.12 -12.34 -2.82
CA HIS A 90 -5.33 -12.71 -3.54
C HIS A 90 -5.43 -14.23 -3.73
N GLU A 91 -4.34 -14.91 -4.06
CA GLU A 91 -4.31 -16.38 -4.16
C GLU A 91 -4.55 -17.07 -2.81
N ASP A 92 -3.93 -16.60 -1.72
CA ASP A 92 -4.16 -17.10 -0.36
C ASP A 92 -5.64 -16.97 0.04
N LEU A 93 -6.27 -15.83 -0.28
CA LEU A 93 -7.70 -15.62 -0.03
C LEU A 93 -8.58 -16.59 -0.81
N LEU A 94 -8.24 -16.89 -2.07
CA LEU A 94 -8.94 -17.90 -2.88
C LEU A 94 -8.78 -19.30 -2.30
N GLN A 95 -7.62 -19.60 -1.72
CA GLN A 95 -7.34 -20.88 -1.04
C GLN A 95 -7.94 -20.94 0.39
N GLY A 96 -8.45 -19.84 0.92
CA GLY A 96 -8.99 -19.74 2.29
C GLY A 96 -7.90 -19.74 3.37
N ASN A 97 -6.67 -19.37 3.01
CA ASN A 97 -5.53 -19.36 3.89
C ASN A 97 -5.28 -17.93 4.43
N HIS A 98 -5.16 -17.82 5.75
CA HIS A 98 -5.03 -16.53 6.44
C HIS A 98 -3.57 -16.16 6.77
N ALA A 99 -2.61 -16.96 6.31
CA ALA A 99 -1.19 -16.71 6.58
C ALA A 99 -0.72 -15.40 5.95
N SER A 100 -1.18 -15.09 4.73
CA SER A 100 -0.81 -13.86 4.03
C SER A 100 -1.39 -12.60 4.66
N ILE A 101 -2.63 -12.64 5.19
CA ILE A 101 -3.16 -11.49 5.94
C ILE A 101 -2.41 -11.25 7.24
N GLU A 102 -1.99 -12.31 7.94
CA GLU A 102 -1.21 -12.16 9.16
C GLU A 102 0.17 -11.56 8.89
N LYS A 103 0.81 -11.94 7.77
CA LYS A 103 2.06 -11.33 7.31
C LYS A 103 1.87 -9.84 6.99
N LEU A 104 0.83 -9.48 6.24
CA LEU A 104 0.52 -8.09 5.95
C LEU A 104 0.29 -7.28 7.23
N ARG A 105 -0.49 -7.80 8.19
CA ARG A 105 -0.70 -7.14 9.49
C ARG A 105 0.59 -6.97 10.30
N LYS A 106 1.50 -7.95 10.27
CA LYS A 106 2.82 -7.84 10.91
C LYS A 106 3.71 -6.79 10.24
N ALA A 107 3.66 -6.72 8.91
CA ALA A 107 4.37 -5.71 8.14
C ALA A 107 3.83 -4.30 8.45
N GLY A 108 2.50 -4.12 8.44
CA GLY A 108 1.84 -2.85 8.76
C GLY A 108 2.07 -2.38 10.21
N SER A 109 2.16 -3.31 11.15
CA SER A 109 2.46 -2.98 12.56
C SER A 109 3.93 -2.58 12.79
N THR A 110 4.85 -2.88 11.86
CA THR A 110 6.28 -2.57 12.03
C THR A 110 6.56 -1.07 11.83
N THR A 111 5.81 -0.40 10.95
CA THR A 111 5.94 1.05 10.71
C THR A 111 5.45 1.89 11.91
N ASP A 112 4.48 1.37 12.69
CA ASP A 112 3.98 2.03 13.90
C ASP A 112 5.03 1.99 15.05
N VAL A 113 5.82 0.91 15.13
CA VAL A 113 6.89 0.78 16.13
C VAL A 113 8.04 1.76 15.86
N LEU A 114 8.31 2.11 14.60
CA LEU A 114 9.35 3.06 14.25
C LEU A 114 8.97 4.53 14.56
N SER A 115 7.68 4.82 14.69
CA SER A 115 7.18 6.15 15.09
C SER A 115 7.25 6.39 16.60
N ARG A 116 7.28 5.34 17.43
CA ARG A 116 7.41 5.49 18.89
C ARG A 116 8.86 5.61 19.39
N SER A 117 9.84 5.38 18.52
CA SER A 117 11.27 5.33 18.87
C SER A 117 12.07 6.61 18.54
N LYS A 118 11.42 7.79 18.43
CA LYS A 118 12.12 9.09 18.27
C LYS A 118 11.88 10.11 19.40
N GLN A 119 11.26 9.73 20.52
CA GLN A 119 11.07 10.64 21.66
C GLN A 119 11.80 10.19 22.93
N ILE A 120 13.11 9.90 22.87
CA ILE A 120 13.96 9.89 24.06
C ILE A 120 15.34 10.44 23.68
N THR A 121 15.84 11.37 24.50
CA THR A 121 17.18 12.00 24.51
C THR A 121 17.37 13.08 23.43
N LEU A 122 17.54 14.37 23.74
CA LEU A 122 18.42 14.96 24.74
C LEU A 122 17.85 16.29 25.26
N ASP A 123 17.32 16.28 26.49
CA ASP A 123 17.41 17.45 27.38
C ASP A 123 18.71 17.28 28.15
N ASN A 124 19.72 18.11 27.86
CA ASN A 124 20.85 18.40 28.75
C ASN A 124 21.74 19.51 28.15
N SER A 125 22.22 20.39 29.05
CA SER A 125 23.14 21.53 28.89
C SER A 125 22.47 22.87 28.59
N ASN A 126 22.56 23.92 29.43
CA ASN A 126 23.38 24.20 30.62
C ASN A 126 22.65 25.20 31.53
#